data_AF-A0A1N6ZL95-F1
#
_entry.id   AF-A0A1N6ZL95-F1
#
_cell.length_a   1.000
_cell.length_b   1.000
_cell.length_c   1.000
_cell.angle_alpha   90.00
_cell.angle_beta   90.00
_cell.angle_gamma   90.00
#
_symmetry.space_group_name_H-M   'P 1'
#
loop_
_entity.id
_entity.type
_entity.pdbx_description
1 polymer ?
#
loop_
_entity_poly.entity_id
_entity_poly.type
_entity_poly.pdbx_seq_one_letter_code
_entity_poly.pdbx_strand_id
1 'polypeptide(L)'
;MAWLDDLVRRNGGVSFGHLDVPVPCCRAVVKLDSLRYEEPIGFAWFEISATNPTRAKYELDAEELAVVAGLLGHPVTQILAHY
;
A
#
# COMPACT_ATOMS: atom_id res chain seq x y z
N MET A 1 -9.46 -4.72 -12.76
CA MET A 1 -10.66 -3.87 -12.55
C MET A 1 -11.59 -4.41 -11.47
N ALA A 2 -11.91 -5.71 -11.43
CA ALA A 2 -12.89 -6.28 -10.47
C ALA A 2 -12.64 -5.98 -8.97
N TRP A 3 -11.38 -5.86 -8.55
CA TRP A 3 -11.03 -5.53 -7.17
C TRP A 3 -11.50 -4.13 -6.74
N LEU A 4 -11.37 -3.13 -7.62
CA LEU A 4 -11.79 -1.75 -7.33
C LEU A 4 -13.31 -1.67 -7.24
N ASP A 5 -14.02 -2.34 -8.15
CA ASP A 5 -15.48 -2.39 -8.16
C ASP A 5 -16.05 -3.07 -6.91
N ASP A 6 -15.40 -4.13 -6.42
CA ASP A 6 -15.79 -4.82 -5.19
C ASP A 6 -15.57 -3.93 -3.96
N LEU A 7 -14.45 -3.20 -3.92
CA LEU A 7 -14.15 -2.25 -2.84
C LEU A 7 -15.15 -1.08 -2.80
N VAL A 8 -15.49 -0.51 -3.96
CA VAL A 8 -16.50 0.56 -4.12
C VAL A 8 -17.87 0.07 -3.66
N ARG A 9 -18.25 -1.15 -4.02
CA ARG A 9 -19.55 -1.74 -3.64
C ARG A 9 -19.63 -2.02 -2.13
N ARG A 10 -18.57 -2.53 -1.52
CA ARG A 10 -18.48 -2.75 -0.07
C ARG A 10 -18.55 -1.45 0.73
N ASN A 11 -18.05 -0.34 0.18
CA ASN A 11 -17.98 0.96 0.86
C ASN A 11 -19.09 1.93 0.45
N GLY A 12 -20.19 1.45 -0.14
CA GLY A 12 -21.41 2.26 -0.30
C GLY A 12 -21.44 3.20 -1.52
N GLY A 13 -20.56 3.02 -2.51
CA GLY A 13 -20.62 3.72 -3.80
C GLY A 13 -19.32 4.42 -4.19
N VAL A 14 -19.38 5.16 -5.30
CA VAL A 14 -18.23 5.90 -5.88
C VAL A 14 -17.77 7.10 -5.06
N SER A 15 -18.47 7.42 -3.97
CA SER A 15 -18.06 8.51 -3.07
C SER A 15 -17.38 7.93 -1.84
N PHE A 16 -16.20 8.47 -1.53
CA PHE A 16 -15.47 8.20 -0.28
C PHE A 16 -16.07 9.00 0.90
N GLY A 17 -17.39 9.12 0.97
CA GLY A 17 -18.08 9.95 1.97
C GLY A 17 -18.10 9.35 3.37
N HIS A 18 -17.58 8.14 3.53
CA HIS A 18 -17.49 7.45 4.81
C HIS A 18 -16.27 6.52 4.81
N LEU A 19 -15.15 7.00 5.34
CA LEU A 19 -13.90 6.23 5.46
C LEU A 19 -13.57 5.96 6.92
N ASP A 20 -14.51 5.34 7.63
CA ASP A 20 -14.36 4.92 9.02
C ASP A 20 -13.43 3.70 9.10
N VAL A 21 -12.26 3.87 9.72
CA VAL A 21 -11.30 2.80 9.95
C VAL A 21 -10.97 2.65 11.44
N PRO A 22 -11.03 1.43 12.00
CA PRO A 22 -10.56 1.18 13.35
C PRO A 22 -9.02 1.18 13.37
N VAL A 23 -8.42 2.04 14.19
CA VAL A 23 -6.96 2.08 14.33
C VAL A 23 -6.45 0.91 15.19
N PRO A 24 -5.32 0.27 14.83
CA PRO A 24 -4.87 -0.95 15.50
C PRO A 24 -4.38 -0.72 16.94
N CYS A 25 -3.98 0.51 17.29
CA CYS A 25 -3.45 0.82 18.61
C CYS A 25 -4.51 0.83 19.72
N CYS A 26 -5.74 1.27 19.43
CA CYS A 26 -6.78 1.45 20.45
C CYS A 26 -8.20 1.09 19.99
N ARG A 27 -8.36 0.61 18.75
CA ARG A 27 -9.66 0.32 18.10
C ARG A 27 -10.61 1.52 18.01
N ALA A 28 -10.11 2.74 18.23
CA ALA A 28 -10.89 3.94 17.95
C ALA A 28 -11.21 3.99 16.45
N VAL A 29 -12.44 4.38 16.11
CA VAL A 29 -12.85 4.57 14.72
C VAL A 29 -12.46 5.98 14.30
N VAL A 30 -11.61 6.07 13.27
CA VAL A 30 -11.14 7.34 12.69
C VAL A 30 -11.74 7.49 11.31
N LYS A 31 -12.26 8.68 11.03
CA LYS A 31 -12.78 9.08 9.72
C LYS A 31 -11.66 9.63 8.85
N LEU A 32 -11.13 8.84 7.91
CA LEU A 32 -10.03 9.29 7.04
C LEU A 32 -10.42 10.48 6.15
N ASP A 33 -11.71 10.58 5.81
CA ASP A 33 -12.31 11.70 5.07
C ASP A 33 -12.36 13.01 5.87
N SER A 34 -12.12 12.95 7.19
CA SER A 34 -12.15 14.11 8.10
C SER A 34 -10.77 14.50 8.66
N LEU A 35 -9.71 13.82 8.22
CA LEU A 35 -8.35 14.13 8.67
C LEU A 35 -7.99 15.57 8.26
N ARG A 36 -7.73 16.41 9.26
CA ARG A 36 -7.20 17.75 9.06
C ARG A 36 -5.67 17.66 8.96
N TYR A 37 -5.16 17.92 7.77
CA TYR A 37 -3.72 18.01 7.52
C TYR A 37 -3.25 19.41 7.93
N GLU A 38 -2.63 19.50 9.10
CA GLU A 38 -1.88 20.70 9.49
C GLU A 38 -0.45 20.54 8.99
N GLU A 39 0.01 21.48 8.17
CA GLU A 39 1.39 21.49 7.70
C GLU A 39 2.36 21.61 8.89
N PRO A 40 3.46 20.83 8.95
CA PRO A 40 3.98 19.91 7.94
C PRO A 40 3.74 18.44 8.32
N ILE A 41 2.49 17.97 8.37
CA ILE A 41 2.21 16.54 8.54
C ILE A 41 2.26 15.86 7.17
N GLY A 42 3.45 15.40 6.78
CA GLY A 42 3.61 14.38 5.76
C GLY A 42 3.43 13.00 6.41
N PHE A 43 2.63 12.12 5.80
CA PHE A 43 2.78 10.69 6.09
C PHE A 43 4.24 10.34 5.74
N ALA A 44 5.00 9.90 6.74
CA ALA A 44 6.36 9.45 6.49
C ALA A 44 6.27 8.11 5.75
N TRP A 45 6.45 8.16 4.43
CA TRP A 45 6.73 6.97 3.65
C TRP A 45 8.25 6.78 3.63
N PHE A 46 8.70 5.66 4.20
CA PHE A 46 10.06 5.19 4.01
C PHE A 46 10.08 4.23 2.83
N GLU A 47 10.75 4.62 1.75
CA GLU A 47 10.99 3.79 0.58
C GLU A 47 12.46 3.39 0.54
N ILE A 48 12.73 2.10 0.33
CA ILE A 48 14.05 1.61 -0.06
C ILE A 48 13.94 1.18 -1.51
N SER A 49 14.50 1.96 -2.43
CA SER A 49 14.53 1.65 -3.85
C SER A 49 15.93 1.22 -4.29
N ALA A 50 15.98 0.23 -5.17
CA ALA A 50 17.21 -0.27 -5.78
C ALA A 50 16.99 -0.42 -7.28
N THR A 51 17.83 0.24 -8.08
CA THR A 51 17.78 0.16 -9.54
C THR A 51 18.89 -0.75 -10.05
N ASN A 52 18.54 -1.77 -10.82
CA ASN A 52 19.52 -2.68 -11.44
C ASN A 52 19.47 -2.58 -12.98
N PRO A 53 20.31 -1.74 -13.61
CA PRO A 53 20.28 -1.49 -15.04
C PRO A 53 20.77 -2.66 -15.90
N THR A 54 21.44 -3.66 -15.32
CA THR A 54 21.95 -4.83 -16.05
C THR A 54 21.01 -6.03 -15.98
N ARG A 55 19.90 -5.89 -15.25
CA ARG A 55 18.92 -6.96 -15.10
C ARG A 55 18.09 -7.09 -16.38
N ALA A 56 17.97 -8.31 -16.90
CA ALA A 56 17.27 -8.58 -18.15
C ALA A 56 15.74 -8.54 -18.05
N LYS A 57 15.18 -8.83 -16.87
CA LYS A 57 13.74 -8.84 -16.60
C LYS A 57 13.40 -7.88 -15.47
N TYR A 58 12.31 -7.14 -15.64
CA TYR A 58 11.81 -6.23 -14.61
C TYR A 58 11.09 -6.96 -13.45
N GLU A 59 10.63 -8.19 -13.67
CA GLU A 59 9.99 -9.02 -12.64
C GLU A 59 11.01 -9.80 -11.83
N LEU A 60 10.72 -9.99 -10.53
CA LEU A 60 11.41 -10.99 -9.70
C LEU A 60 10.69 -12.33 -9.87
N ASP A 61 11.45 -13.41 -10.03
CA ASP A 61 10.87 -14.74 -9.90
C ASP A 61 10.60 -15.11 -8.43
N ALA A 62 10.03 -16.29 -8.22
CA ALA A 62 9.64 -16.74 -6.88
C ALA A 62 10.85 -16.94 -5.94
N GLU A 63 11.99 -17.35 -6.47
CA GLU A 63 13.20 -17.56 -5.68
C GLU A 63 13.80 -16.21 -5.26
N GLU A 64 13.87 -15.26 -6.20
CA GLU A 64 14.36 -13.91 -5.94
C GLU A 64 13.46 -13.16 -4.95
N LEU A 65 12.13 -13.28 -5.09
CA LEU A 65 11.19 -12.68 -4.15
C LEU A 65 11.34 -13.29 -2.74
N ALA A 66 11.61 -14.60 -2.64
CA ALA A 66 11.88 -15.26 -1.36
C ALA A 66 13.18 -14.77 -0.71
N VAL A 67 14.22 -14.51 -1.49
CA VAL A 67 15.47 -13.90 -0.99
C VAL A 67 15.20 -12.51 -0.43
N VAL A 68 14.43 -11.68 -1.14
CA VAL A 68 14.05 -10.34 -0.66
C VAL A 68 13.24 -10.44 0.64
N ALA A 69 12.28 -11.36 0.72
CA ALA A 69 11.51 -11.61 1.94
C ALA A 69 12.43 -11.98 3.12
N GLY A 70 13.42 -12.84 2.87
CA GLY A 70 14.40 -13.25 3.88
C GLY A 70 15.26 -12.09 4.38
N LEU A 71 15.71 -11.21 3.47
CA LEU A 71 16.50 -10.02 3.81
C LEU A 71 15.70 -9.00 4.64
N LEU A 72 14.40 -8.85 4.35
CA LEU A 72 13.51 -7.92 5.07
C LEU A 72 12.91 -8.51 6.35
N GLY A 73 12.98 -9.84 6.53
CA GLY A 73 12.46 -10.52 7.70
C GLY A 73 10.93 -10.65 7.74
N HIS A 74 10.24 -10.42 6.62
CA HIS A 74 8.78 -10.58 6.52
C HIS A 74 8.34 -10.94 5.09
N PRO A 75 7.14 -11.54 4.91
CA PRO A 75 6.58 -11.79 3.58
C PRO A 75 6.44 -10.48 2.79
N VAL A 76 6.71 -10.55 1.48
CA VAL A 76 6.59 -9.41 0.57
C VAL A 76 5.80 -9.79 -0.68
N THR A 77 5.17 -8.79 -1.28
CA THR A 77 4.44 -8.90 -2.54
C THR A 77 5.08 -7.95 -3.55
N GLN A 78 5.38 -8.45 -4.75
CA GLN A 78 5.86 -7.60 -5.82
C GLN A 78 4.69 -6.81 -6.44
N ILE A 79 4.86 -5.49 -6.53
CA ILE A 79 3.92 -4.58 -7.19
C ILE A 79 4.59 -4.01 -8.45
N LEU A 80 3.95 -4.20 -9.61
CA LEU A 80 4.41 -3.64 -10.87
C LEU A 80 3.71 -2.30 -11.11
N ALA A 81 4.49 -1.22 -11.15
CA ALA A 81 4.01 0.12 -11.47
C ALA A 81 4.53 0.55 -12.84
N HIS A 82 3.62 0.97 -13.72
CA HIS A 82 3.95 1.76 -14.89
C HIS A 82 3.69 3.23 -14.54
N TYR A 83 4.74 4.05 -14.63
CA TYR A 83 4.66 5.50 -14.48
C TYR A 83 4.49 6.17 -15.84
#